data_AF-A0A7R9CIX3-F1
#
_entry.id   AF-A0A7R9CIX3-F1
#
_cell.length_a   1.000
_cell.length_b   1.000
_cell.length_c   1.000
_cell.angle_alpha   90.00
_cell.angle_beta   90.00
_cell.angle_gamma   90.00
#
_symmetry.space_group_name_H-M   'P 1'
#
loop_
_entity.id
_entity.type
_entity.pdbx_description
1 polymer ?
#
loop_
_entity_poly.entity_id
_entity_poly.type
_entity_poly.pdbx_seq_one_letter_code
_entity_poly.pdbx_strand_id
1 'polypeptide(L)'
;MCAFLVDLTTDVILVVNYFNHGHQYWAISTLLLIILPALVVQMFSMRWHFADENVAFHHYFAHLFLLGILHRHVLALKTGFEARTTRDPTDFQRLYHQQSDICMLHLFESFMESAPQLVLQLYIMVSLEDWQSWTGE
;
A
#
# COMPACT_ATOMS: atom_id res chain seq x y z
N MET A 1 8.65 -4.22 3.33
CA MET A 1 8.05 -5.36 2.60
C MET A 1 7.25 -6.27 3.51
N CYS A 2 7.81 -6.83 4.60
CA CYS A 2 7.02 -7.68 5.50
C CYS A 2 5.88 -6.92 6.20
N ALA A 3 6.14 -5.71 6.72
CA ALA A 3 5.10 -4.88 7.33
C ALA A 3 3.96 -4.55 6.35
N PHE A 4 4.29 -4.16 5.12
CA PHE A 4 3.34 -3.96 4.02
C PHE A 4 2.46 -5.19 3.75
N LEU A 5 3.07 -6.39 3.68
CA LEU A 5 2.31 -7.63 3.47
C LEU A 5 1.39 -7.92 4.66
N VAL A 6 1.86 -7.69 5.88
CA VAL A 6 1.05 -7.88 7.09
C VAL A 6 -0.15 -6.93 7.06
N ASP A 7 0.08 -5.63 6.83
CA ASP A 7 -0.96 -4.59 6.77
C ASP A 7 -2.06 -4.94 5.76
N LEU A 8 -1.65 -5.26 4.52
CA LEU A 8 -2.55 -5.71 3.45
C LEU A 8 -3.37 -6.95 3.87
N THR A 9 -2.74 -7.94 4.49
CA THR A 9 -3.46 -9.15 4.92
C THR A 9 -4.44 -8.85 6.06
N THR A 10 -4.05 -8.02 7.02
CA THR A 10 -4.91 -7.66 8.16
C THR A 10 -6.12 -6.86 7.71
N ASP A 11 -5.95 -5.94 6.76
CA ASP A 11 -7.04 -5.15 6.21
C ASP A 11 -8.04 -5.99 5.40
N VAL A 12 -7.57 -6.95 4.60
CA VAL A 12 -8.43 -7.89 3.88
C VAL A 12 -9.24 -8.76 4.85
N ILE A 13 -8.60 -9.29 5.89
CA ILE A 13 -9.29 -10.09 6.92
C ILE A 13 -10.38 -9.26 7.60
N LEU A 14 -10.10 -7.99 7.89
CA LEU A 14 -11.04 -7.10 8.56
C LEU A 14 -12.27 -6.79 7.71
N VAL A 15 -12.08 -6.52 6.42
CA VAL A 15 -13.19 -6.32 5.46
C VAL A 15 -14.09 -7.57 5.40
N VAL A 16 -13.49 -8.76 5.28
CA VAL A 16 -14.24 -10.03 5.27
C VAL A 16 -15.02 -10.23 6.57
N ASN A 17 -14.41 -9.90 7.70
CA ASN A 17 -15.03 -10.00 9.01
C ASN A 17 -16.27 -9.07 9.11
N TYR A 18 -16.16 -7.81 8.67
CA TYR A 18 -17.30 -6.89 8.68
C TYR A 18 -18.43 -7.31 7.75
N PHE A 19 -18.13 -7.88 6.58
CA PHE A 19 -19.17 -8.43 5.71
C PHE A 19 -19.90 -9.61 6.35
N ASN A 20 -19.17 -10.50 7.03
CA ASN A 20 -19.77 -11.66 7.70
C ASN A 20 -20.67 -11.26 8.88
N HIS A 21 -20.38 -10.16 9.57
CA HIS A 21 -21.18 -9.65 10.70
C HIS A 21 -22.27 -8.64 10.27
N GLY A 22 -22.48 -8.41 8.96
CA GLY A 22 -23.51 -7.50 8.45
C GLY A 22 -23.20 -6.00 8.62
N HIS A 23 -21.98 -5.67 9.02
CA HIS A 23 -21.49 -4.31 9.26
C HIS A 23 -21.05 -3.61 7.96
N GLN A 24 -21.99 -3.44 7.03
CA GLN A 24 -21.70 -3.00 5.66
C GLN A 24 -21.07 -1.60 5.57
N TYR A 25 -21.49 -0.64 6.41
CA TYR A 25 -20.92 0.71 6.41
C TYR A 25 -19.44 0.74 6.82
N TRP A 26 -19.08 -0.07 7.82
CA TRP A 26 -17.70 -0.21 8.28
C TRP A 26 -16.84 -0.94 7.24
N ALA A 27 -17.39 -2.01 6.65
CA ALA A 27 -16.73 -2.73 5.55
C ALA A 27 -16.43 -1.81 4.36
N ILE A 28 -17.39 -1.02 3.91
CA ILE A 28 -17.23 -0.09 2.77
C ILE A 28 -16.22 1.00 3.12
N SER A 29 -16.25 1.56 4.33
CA SER A 29 -15.32 2.61 4.76
C SER A 29 -13.88 2.10 4.77
N THR A 30 -13.64 0.92 5.35
CA THR A 30 -12.32 0.27 5.30
C THR A 30 -11.90 -0.05 3.87
N LEU A 31 -12.80 -0.58 3.03
CA LEU A 31 -12.49 -0.89 1.64
C LEU A 31 -12.10 0.38 0.84
N LEU A 32 -12.76 1.51 1.08
CA LEU A 32 -12.41 2.78 0.46
C LEU A 32 -11.02 3.27 0.89
N LEU A 33 -10.68 3.11 2.17
CA LEU A 33 -9.37 3.48 2.70
C LEU A 33 -8.23 2.61 2.14
N ILE A 34 -8.50 1.37 1.72
CA ILE A 34 -7.53 0.50 1.03
C ILE A 34 -7.42 0.89 -0.46
N ILE A 35 -8.55 1.13 -1.13
CA ILE A 35 -8.58 1.35 -2.59
C ILE A 35 -8.04 2.73 -2.97
N LEU A 36 -8.33 3.79 -2.21
CA LEU A 36 -7.92 5.16 -2.54
C LEU A 36 -6.38 5.33 -2.62
N PRO A 37 -5.58 4.91 -1.63
CA PRO A 37 -4.11 4.91 -1.73
C PRO A 37 -3.61 4.05 -2.88
N ALA A 38 -4.19 2.86 -3.08
CA ALA A 38 -3.83 1.97 -4.19
C ALA A 38 -4.01 2.65 -5.57
N LEU A 39 -5.08 3.43 -5.73
CA LEU A 39 -5.32 4.23 -6.94
C LEU A 39 -4.29 5.36 -7.10
N VAL A 40 -3.95 6.06 -6.03
CA VAL A 40 -2.93 7.13 -6.07
C VAL A 40 -1.56 6.56 -6.44
N VAL A 41 -1.17 5.44 -5.86
CA VAL A 41 0.07 4.73 -6.21
C VAL A 41 0.06 4.28 -7.67
N GLN A 42 -1.08 3.78 -8.17
CA GLN A 42 -1.23 3.43 -9.59
C GLN A 42 -1.09 4.65 -10.52
N MET A 43 -1.63 5.82 -10.14
CA MET A 43 -1.44 7.06 -10.92
C MET A 43 0.03 7.48 -11.01
N PHE A 44 0.77 7.43 -9.89
CA PHE A 44 2.20 7.76 -9.89
C PHE A 44 3.03 6.71 -10.66
N SER A 45 2.66 5.44 -10.59
CA SER A 45 3.29 4.38 -11.38
C SER A 45 3.06 4.56 -12.88
N MET A 46 1.84 4.91 -13.29
CA MET A 46 1.49 5.18 -14.69
C MET A 46 2.25 6.40 -15.24
N ARG A 47 2.45 7.44 -14.42
CA ARG A 47 3.22 8.64 -14.82
C ARG A 47 4.69 8.32 -15.12
N TRP A 48 5.28 7.36 -14.41
CA TRP A 48 6.63 6.88 -14.71
C TRP A 48 6.68 6.04 -15.99
N HIS A 49 5.60 5.29 -16.26
CA HIS A 49 5.45 4.45 -17.45
C HIS A 49 5.39 5.23 -18.76
N PHE A 50 4.82 6.44 -18.76
CA PHE A 50 4.82 7.30 -19.95
C PHE A 50 6.21 7.89 -20.27
N ALA A 51 7.18 7.79 -19.35
CA ALA A 51 8.56 8.21 -19.59
C ALA A 51 9.44 7.11 -20.20
N ASP A 52 9.04 5.84 -20.13
CA ASP A 52 9.74 4.69 -20.73
C ASP A 52 8.89 4.12 -21.88
N GLU A 53 9.25 4.43 -23.12
CA GLU A 53 8.42 4.21 -24.33
C GLU A 53 8.16 2.73 -24.74
N ASN A 54 8.51 1.73 -23.91
CA ASN A 54 8.37 0.33 -24.33
C ASN A 54 8.14 -0.63 -23.16
N VAL A 55 6.87 -0.99 -22.89
CA VAL A 55 6.58 -1.99 -21.86
C VAL A 55 5.36 -2.85 -22.16
N ALA A 56 5.53 -4.17 -21.99
CA ALA A 56 4.57 -5.21 -22.33
C ALA A 56 3.37 -5.30 -21.37
N PHE A 57 2.24 -5.82 -21.86
CA PHE A 57 0.95 -5.99 -21.15
C PHE A 57 1.02 -6.70 -19.79
N HIS A 58 2.07 -7.49 -19.55
CA HIS A 58 2.29 -8.20 -18.28
C HIS A 58 2.61 -7.24 -17.12
N HIS A 59 3.18 -6.06 -17.39
CA HIS A 59 3.40 -5.01 -16.40
C HIS A 59 2.08 -4.34 -15.95
N TYR A 60 1.11 -4.22 -16.86
CA TYR A 60 -0.24 -3.73 -16.53
C TYR A 60 -0.97 -4.66 -15.56
N PHE A 61 -0.84 -5.98 -15.75
CA PHE A 61 -1.44 -6.97 -14.84
C PHE A 61 -0.78 -7.00 -13.46
N ALA A 62 0.53 -6.76 -13.38
CA ALA A 62 1.22 -6.59 -12.10
C ALA A 62 0.74 -5.33 -11.35
N HIS A 63 0.49 -4.23 -12.06
CA HIS A 63 -0.07 -3.02 -11.45
C HIS A 63 -1.50 -3.20 -10.93
N LEU A 64 -2.31 -4.07 -11.54
CA LEU A 64 -3.67 -4.38 -11.10
C LEU A 64 -3.70 -5.07 -9.71
N PHE A 65 -2.63 -5.81 -9.35
CA PHE A 65 -2.54 -6.60 -8.12
C PHE A 65 -1.77 -5.91 -6.97
N LEU A 66 -1.61 -4.58 -7.00
CA LEU A 66 -0.73 -3.84 -6.07
C LEU A 66 0.76 -4.26 -6.13
N LEU A 67 1.20 -5.05 -7.13
CA LEU A 67 2.61 -5.44 -7.28
C LEU A 67 3.50 -4.28 -7.77
N GLY A 68 2.96 -3.08 -8.02
CA GLY A 68 3.75 -1.91 -8.43
C GLY A 68 4.80 -1.50 -7.39
N ILE A 69 4.44 -1.53 -6.10
CA ILE A 69 5.37 -1.28 -4.98
C ILE A 69 6.40 -2.41 -4.90
N LEU A 70 5.97 -3.65 -5.03
CA LEU A 70 6.87 -4.82 -5.02
C LEU A 70 7.86 -4.80 -6.19
N HIS A 71 7.43 -4.41 -7.39
CA HIS A 71 8.31 -4.24 -8.55
C HIS A 71 9.38 -3.16 -8.30
N ARG A 72 8.99 -2.00 -7.74
CA ARG A 72 9.96 -0.93 -7.38
C ARG A 72 10.96 -1.41 -6.32
N HIS A 73 10.52 -2.15 -5.31
CA HIS A 73 11.40 -2.75 -4.30
C HIS A 73 12.37 -3.77 -4.91
N VAL A 74 11.90 -4.64 -5.81
CA VAL A 74 12.76 -5.61 -6.51
C VAL A 74 13.78 -4.90 -7.41
N LEU A 75 13.37 -3.85 -8.12
CA LEU A 75 14.28 -3.06 -8.95
C LEU A 75 15.36 -2.38 -8.10
N ALA A 76 14.98 -1.74 -6.99
CA ALA A 76 15.94 -1.14 -6.06
C ALA A 76 16.91 -2.17 -5.46
N LEU A 77 16.43 -3.38 -5.13
CA LEU A 77 17.29 -4.48 -4.66
C LEU A 77 18.27 -4.95 -5.73
N LYS A 78 17.82 -5.07 -6.98
CA LYS A 78 18.69 -5.44 -8.11
C LYS A 78 19.75 -4.37 -8.36
N THR A 79 19.37 -3.10 -8.46
CA THR A 79 20.30 -1.96 -8.58
C THR A 79 21.27 -1.92 -7.41
N GLY A 80 20.81 -2.22 -6.19
CA GLY A 80 21.68 -2.28 -5.02
C GLY A 80 22.71 -3.42 -5.06
N PHE A 81 22.32 -4.59 -5.57
CA PHE A 81 23.24 -5.71 -5.77
C PHE A 81 24.26 -5.42 -6.87
N GLU A 82 23.82 -4.79 -7.95
CA GLU A 82 24.67 -4.34 -9.06
C GLU A 82 25.66 -3.27 -8.59
N ALA A 83 25.20 -2.22 -7.89
CA ALA A 83 26.05 -1.18 -7.30
C ALA A 83 27.08 -1.75 -6.30
N ARG A 84 26.70 -2.77 -5.52
CA ARG A 84 27.63 -3.46 -4.61
C ARG A 84 28.72 -4.22 -5.37
N THR A 85 28.38 -4.74 -6.55
CA THR A 85 29.28 -5.53 -7.40
C THR A 85 30.20 -4.63 -8.22
N THR A 86 29.66 -3.60 -8.87
CA THR A 86 30.41 -2.66 -9.72
C THR A 86 31.20 -1.64 -8.91
N ARG A 87 30.72 -1.28 -7.71
CA ARG A 87 31.22 -0.17 -6.88
C ARG A 87 31.28 1.18 -7.61
N ASP A 88 30.46 1.35 -8.64
CA ASP A 88 30.38 2.60 -9.40
C ASP A 88 29.55 3.65 -8.63
N PRO A 89 30.06 4.87 -8.39
CA PRO A 89 29.28 5.97 -7.82
C PRO A 89 27.97 6.28 -8.57
N THR A 90 27.90 6.04 -9.89
CA THR A 90 26.70 6.31 -10.67
C THR A 90 25.55 5.34 -10.34
N ASP A 91 25.85 4.07 -10.09
CA ASP A 91 24.87 3.06 -9.69
C ASP A 91 24.35 3.32 -8.27
N PHE A 92 25.21 3.80 -7.37
CA PHE A 92 24.78 4.26 -6.04
C PHE A 92 23.84 5.47 -6.13
N GLN A 93 24.14 6.43 -7.00
CA GLN A 93 23.25 7.59 -7.21
C GLN A 93 21.87 7.15 -7.72
N ARG A 94 21.82 6.19 -8.67
CA ARG A 94 20.55 5.59 -9.13
C ARG A 94 19.80 4.90 -8.00
N LEU A 95 20.49 4.14 -7.15
CA LEU A 95 19.90 3.51 -5.98
C LEU A 95 19.30 4.54 -5.01
N TYR A 96 20.01 5.64 -4.73
CA TYR A 96 19.50 6.70 -3.84
C TYR A 96 18.24 7.37 -4.40
N HIS A 97 18.19 7.64 -5.71
CA HIS A 97 16.99 8.16 -6.36
C HIS A 97 15.81 7.18 -6.25
N GLN A 98 16.04 5.89 -6.57
CA GLN A 98 15.02 4.84 -6.45
C GLN A 98 14.51 4.70 -5.01
N GLN A 99 15.40 4.76 -4.02
CA GLN A 99 15.05 4.67 -2.61
C GLN A 99 14.24 5.89 -2.14
N SER A 100 14.57 7.09 -2.63
CA SER A 100 13.83 8.32 -2.34
C SER A 100 12.39 8.22 -2.84
N ASP A 101 12.20 7.74 -4.07
CA ASP A 101 10.86 7.55 -4.65
C ASP A 101 10.04 6.53 -3.86
N ILE A 102 10.66 5.42 -3.47
CA ILE A 102 10.03 4.38 -2.64
C ILE A 102 9.60 4.96 -1.29
N CYS A 103 10.47 5.75 -0.65
CA CYS A 103 10.17 6.39 0.62
C CYS A 103 8.96 7.34 0.49
N MET A 104 8.91 8.13 -0.58
CA MET A 104 7.79 9.02 -0.85
C MET A 104 6.47 8.26 -1.05
N LEU A 105 6.49 7.12 -1.76
CA LEU A 105 5.30 6.29 -1.95
C LEU A 105 4.79 5.70 -0.62
N HIS A 106 5.68 5.16 0.21
CA HIS A 106 5.30 4.68 1.54
C HIS A 106 4.76 5.80 2.44
N LEU A 107 5.30 7.01 2.32
CA LEU A 107 4.80 8.16 3.07
C LEU A 107 3.35 8.47 2.70
N PHE A 108 3.04 8.50 1.40
CA PHE A 108 1.66 8.69 0.93
C PHE A 108 0.73 7.58 1.40
N GLU A 109 1.15 6.33 1.26
CA GLU A 109 0.41 5.16 1.75
C GLU A 109 0.11 5.29 3.25
N SER A 110 1.12 5.58 4.08
CA SER A 110 0.94 5.72 5.54
C SER A 110 -0.06 6.83 5.91
N PHE A 111 -0.06 7.94 5.17
CA PHE A 111 -0.99 9.06 5.43
C PHE A 111 -2.40 8.81 4.89
N MET A 112 -2.53 8.12 3.76
CA MET A 112 -3.81 7.91 3.07
C MET A 112 -4.54 6.64 3.53
N GLU A 113 -3.80 5.64 3.97
CA GLU A 113 -4.30 4.33 4.38
C GLU A 113 -4.18 4.17 5.90
N SER A 114 -2.96 4.00 6.40
CA SER A 114 -2.74 3.57 7.79
C SER A 114 -3.24 4.58 8.83
N ALA A 115 -3.03 5.88 8.61
CA ALA A 115 -3.49 6.93 9.53
C ALA A 115 -5.03 7.02 9.65
N PRO A 116 -5.80 7.19 8.56
CA PRO A 116 -7.26 7.21 8.66
C PRO A 116 -7.84 5.85 9.03
N GLN A 117 -7.20 4.74 8.64
CA GLN A 117 -7.61 3.39 9.05
C GLN A 117 -7.50 3.23 10.57
N LEU A 118 -6.40 3.65 11.19
CA LEU A 118 -6.25 3.64 12.65
C LEU A 118 -7.35 4.45 13.35
N VAL A 119 -7.65 5.65 12.83
CA VAL A 119 -8.72 6.51 13.37
C VAL A 119 -10.09 5.82 13.24
N LEU A 120 -10.37 5.20 12.09
CA LEU A 120 -11.59 4.46 11.85
C LEU A 120 -11.71 3.26 12.81
N GLN A 121 -10.63 2.51 12.99
CA GLN A 121 -10.61 1.36 13.92
C GLN A 121 -10.83 1.77 15.36
N LEU A 122 -10.19 2.85 15.83
CA LEU A 122 -10.43 3.39 17.17
C LEU A 122 -11.88 3.84 17.34
N TYR A 123 -12.45 4.49 16.33
CA TYR A 123 -13.85 4.91 16.36
C TYR A 123 -14.81 3.71 16.40
N ILE A 124 -14.54 2.64 15.66
CA ILE A 124 -15.32 1.40 15.70
C ILE A 124 -15.22 0.74 17.07
N MET A 125 -14.03 0.63 17.65
CA MET A 125 -13.83 0.05 18.98
C MET A 125 -14.65 0.79 20.04
N VAL A 126 -14.56 2.13 20.07
CA VAL A 126 -15.34 2.96 21.00
C VAL A 126 -16.84 2.84 20.73
N SER A 127 -17.27 2.88 19.46
CA SER A 127 -18.69 2.80 19.11
C SER A 127 -19.32 1.44 19.46
N LEU A 128 -18.55 0.34 19.35
CA LEU A 128 -19.01 -0.99 19.73
C LEU A 128 -19.03 -1.18 21.25
N GLU A 129 -18.08 -0.58 21.98
CA GLU A 129 -18.09 -0.56 23.45
C GLU A 129 -19.28 0.24 23.98
N ASP A 130 -19.55 1.41 23.42
CA ASP A 130 -20.74 2.21 23.74
C ASP A 130 -22.02 1.45 23.40
N TRP A 131 -22.08 0.79 22.25
CA TRP A 131 -23.21 -0.07 21.87
C TRP A 131 -23.45 -1.19 22.89
N GLN A 132 -22.39 -1.89 23.30
CA GLN A 132 -22.47 -2.96 24.29
C GLN A 132 -22.86 -2.44 25.68
N SER A 133 -22.34 -1.28 26.09
CA SER A 133 -22.70 -0.62 27.34
C SER A 133 -24.17 -0.20 27.40
N TRP A 134 -24.75 0.18 26.25
CA TRP A 134 -26.16 0.52 26.12
C TRP A 134 -27.08 -0.70 26.10
N THR A 135 -26.63 -1.84 25.56
CA THR A 135 -27.43 -3.06 25.48
C THR A 135 -27.40 -3.93 26.73
N GLY A 136 -26.53 -3.63 27.71
CA GLY A 136 -26.63 -4.15 29.08
C GLY A 136 -26.69 -5.68 29.21
N GLU A 137 -25.89 -6.41 28.44
CA GLU A 137 -25.59 -7.82 28.75
C GLU A 137 -24.42 -7.93 29.72
#